data_AF-A0A927RCP9-F1
#
_entry.id   AF-A0A927RCP9-F1
#
_cell.length_a   1.000
_cell.length_b   1.000
_cell.length_c   1.000
_cell.angle_alpha   90.00
_cell.angle_beta   90.00
_cell.angle_gamma   90.00
#
_symmetry.space_group_name_H-M   'P 1'
#
loop_
_entity.id
_entity.type
_entity.pdbx_description
1 polymer ?
#
loop_
_entity_poly.entity_id
_entity_poly.type
_entity_poly.pdbx_seq_one_letter_code
_entity_poly.pdbx_strand_id
1 'polypeptide(L)' 'QLDYPFIQSFIHGIEQDISSVKLSIQEPWSNGPVEGHVNRLKTIKRMMYGRAKFQVLKNRVLYEL' A
#
# COMPACT_ATOMS: atom_id res chain seq x y z
N GLN A 1 -3.95 -29.02 20.61
CA GLN A 1 -3.37 -28.48 19.37
C GLN A 1 -3.50 -26.97 19.47
N LEU A 2 -2.40 -26.24 19.54
CA LEU A 2 -2.46 -24.78 19.66
C LEU A 2 -2.94 -24.23 18.32
N ASP A 3 -4.20 -23.82 18.28
CA ASP A 3 -4.80 -23.13 17.14
C ASP A 3 -4.35 -21.67 17.21
N TYR A 4 -3.60 -21.23 16.21
CA TYR A 4 -3.14 -19.85 16.07
C TYR A 4 -3.76 -19.26 14.81
N PRO A 5 -4.99 -18.75 14.88
CA PRO A 5 -5.70 -18.20 13.72
C PRO A 5 -4.89 -17.14 12.96
N PHE A 6 -4.11 -16.32 13.70
CA PHE A 6 -3.22 -15.32 13.12
C PHE A 6 -2.11 -15.93 12.25
N ILE A 7 -1.50 -17.03 12.70
CA ILE A 7 -0.43 -17.70 11.95
C ILE A 7 -1.02 -18.31 10.68
N GLN A 8 -2.20 -18.93 10.79
CA GLN A 8 -2.90 -19.49 9.62
C GLN A 8 -3.26 -18.41 8.60
N SER A 9 -3.80 -17.26 9.04
CA SER A 9 -4.12 -16.16 8.12
C SER A 9 -2.86 -15.57 7.47
N PHE A 10 -1.76 -15.49 8.22
CA PHE A 10 -0.49 -14.99 7.70
C PHE A 10 0.09 -15.91 6.62
N ILE A 11 0.11 -17.22 6.88
CA ILE A 11 0.55 -18.22 5.89
C ILE A 11 -0.31 -18.12 4.64
N HIS A 12 -1.63 -18.05 4.79
CA HIS A 12 -2.55 -17.93 3.65
C HIS A 12 -2.29 -16.68 2.81
N GLY A 13 -2.01 -15.53 3.45
CA GLY A 13 -1.63 -14.31 2.75
C GLY A 13 -0.35 -14.46 1.94
N ILE A 14 0.69 -15.09 2.53
CA ILE A 14 1.93 -15.37 1.81
C ILE A 14 1.67 -16.29 0.62
N GLU A 15 0.92 -17.37 0.80
CA GLU A 15 0.59 -18.33 -0.26
C GLU A 15 -0.11 -17.66 -1.44
N GLN A 16 -1.02 -16.73 -1.17
CA GLN A 16 -1.69 -15.91 -2.20
C GLN A 16 -0.70 -15.02 -2.97
N ASP A 17 0.30 -14.48 -2.30
CA ASP A 17 1.25 -13.53 -2.89
C ASP A 17 2.43 -14.19 -3.64
N ILE A 18 2.63 -15.51 -3.53
CA ILE A 18 3.76 -16.22 -4.16
C ILE A 18 3.86 -15.95 -5.67
N SER A 19 2.73 -15.94 -6.38
CA SER A 19 2.71 -15.71 -7.83
C SER A 19 3.17 -14.29 -8.19
N SER A 20 2.67 -13.29 -7.46
CA SER A 20 3.05 -11.88 -7.59
C SER A 20 4.53 -11.66 -7.31
N VAL A 21 5.08 -12.32 -6.29
CA VAL A 21 6.52 -12.23 -5.94
C VAL A 21 7.40 -12.89 -7.01
N LYS A 22 6.97 -14.00 -7.61
CA LYS A 22 7.70 -14.61 -8.73
C LYS A 22 7.71 -13.69 -9.94
N LEU A 23 6.56 -13.09 -10.28
CA LEU A 23 6.43 -12.16 -11.39
C LEU A 23 7.27 -10.89 -11.18
N SER A 24 7.36 -10.38 -9.95
CA SER A 24 8.16 -9.17 -9.67
C SER A 24 9.67 -9.37 -9.83
N ILE A 25 10.16 -10.62 -9.80
CA ILE A 25 11.55 -10.97 -10.08
C ILE A 25 11.77 -11.21 -11.59
N GLN A 26 10.78 -11.80 -12.26
CA GLN A 26 10.86 -12.16 -13.68
C GLN A 26 10.68 -10.95 -14.60
N GLU A 27 9.80 -10.04 -14.22
CA GLU A 27 9.43 -8.88 -15.01
C GLU A 27 10.29 -7.65 -14.65
N PRO A 28 10.58 -6.76 -15.61
CA PRO A 28 11.31 -5.52 -15.33
C PRO A 28 10.43 -4.46 -14.62
N TRP A 29 9.13 -4.72 -14.49
CA TRP A 29 8.16 -3.79 -13.94
C TRP A 29 8.10 -3.89 -12.42
N SER A 30 8.12 -2.73 -11.74
CA SER A 30 7.96 -2.67 -10.28
C SER A 30 6.74 -1.82 -9.90
N ASN A 31 6.05 -2.22 -8.83
CA ASN A 31 4.98 -1.43 -8.22
C ASN A 31 5.50 -0.27 -7.34
N GLY A 32 6.83 -0.15 -7.18
CA GLY A 32 7.48 0.81 -6.29
C GLY A 32 7.06 2.27 -6.53
N PRO A 33 7.03 2.79 -7.78
CA PRO A 33 6.58 4.15 -8.04
C PRO A 33 5.13 4.39 -7.59
N VAL A 34 4.22 3.44 -7.87
CA VAL A 34 2.81 3.53 -7.47
C VAL A 34 2.68 3.53 -5.95
N GLU A 35 3.38 2.62 -5.27
CA GLU A 35 3.43 2.57 -3.81
C GLU A 35 4.00 3.84 -3.19
N GLY A 36 5.02 4.42 -3.82
CA GLY A 36 5.60 5.71 -3.44
C GLY A 36 4.57 6.84 -3.49
N HIS A 37 3.80 6.94 -4.58
CA HIS A 37 2.71 7.92 -4.69
C HIS A 37 1.62 7.71 -3.63
N VAL A 38 1.22 6.45 -3.40
CA VAL A 38 0.25 6.10 -2.35
C VAL A 38 0.78 6.46 -0.96
N ASN A 39 2.07 6.22 -0.69
CA ASN A 39 2.69 6.56 0.58
C ASN A 39 2.73 8.09 0.78
N ARG A 40 3.14 8.87 -0.24
CA ARG A 40 3.10 10.34 -0.21
C ARG A 40 1.69 10.86 0.10
N LEU A 41 0.67 10.32 -0.59
CA LEU A 41 -0.73 10.68 -0.36
C LEU A 41 -1.17 10.39 1.08
N LYS A 42 -0.83 9.20 1.60
CA LYS A 42 -1.14 8.82 2.99
C LYS A 42 -0.43 9.74 3.99
N THR A 43 0.82 10.12 3.73
CA THR A 43 1.58 11.06 4.56
C THR A 43 0.93 12.44 4.59
N ILE A 44 0.54 13.01 3.44
CA ILE A 44 -0.17 14.29 3.39
C ILE A 44 -1.47 14.23 4.20
N LYS A 45 -2.27 13.17 4.04
CA LYS A 45 -3.51 13.00 4.80
C LYS A 45 -3.26 12.92 6.32
N ARG A 46 -2.18 12.26 6.75
CA ARG A 46 -1.77 12.17 8.17
C ARG A 46 -1.29 13.51 8.74
N MET A 47 -0.50 14.28 7.98
CA MET A 47 -0.10 15.64 8.36
C MET A 47 -1.32 16.56 8.57
N MET A 48 -2.44 16.26 7.92
CA MET A 48 -3.70 16.98 8.07
C MET A 48 -4.66 16.36 9.09
N TYR A 49 -4.15 15.48 9.97
CA TYR A 49 -4.92 14.80 11.02
C TYR A 49 -6.17 14.06 10.48
N GLY A 50 -6.11 13.58 9.24
CA GLY A 50 -7.23 12.89 8.59
C GLY A 50 -8.40 13.80 8.19
N ARG A 51 -8.32 15.11 8.37
CA ARG A 51 -9.41 16.07 8.09
C ARG A 51 -9.52 16.49 6.62
N ALA A 52 -8.56 16.09 5.79
CA ALA A 52 -8.57 16.37 4.36
C ALA A 52 -9.59 15.48 3.63
N LYS A 53 -10.72 16.08 3.21
CA LYS A 53 -11.63 15.48 2.24
C LYS A 53 -10.98 15.41 0.86
N PHE A 54 -11.57 14.64 -0.06
CA PHE A 54 -11.00 14.38 -1.39
C PHE A 54 -10.51 15.63 -2.12
N GLN A 55 -11.32 16.69 -2.20
CA GLN A 55 -10.95 17.92 -2.91
C GLN A 55 -9.69 18.57 -2.36
N VAL A 56 -9.57 18.63 -1.03
CA VAL A 56 -8.40 19.22 -0.36
C VAL A 56 -7.17 18.35 -0.60
N LEU A 57 -7.31 17.03 -0.47
CA LEU A 57 -6.21 16.09 -0.71
C LEU A 57 -5.73 16.12 -2.17
N LYS A 58 -6.67 16.19 -3.13
CA LYS A 58 -6.37 16.35 -4.56
C LYS A 58 -5.57 17.62 -4.82
N ASN A 59 -5.99 18.74 -4.24
CA ASN A 59 -5.29 20.01 -4.41
C ASN A 59 -3.85 19.96 -3.88
N ARG A 60 -3.63 19.36 -2.69
CA ARG A 60 -2.28 19.21 -2.13
C ARG A 60 -1.39 18.25 -2.91
N VAL A 61 -1.97 17.17 -3.45
CA VAL A 61 -1.20 16.14 -4.16
C VAL A 61 -0.82 16.58 -5.57
N LEU A 62 -1.74 17.22 -6.31
CA LEU A 62 -1.56 17.59 -7.72
C LEU A 62 -1.00 18.99 -7.94
N TYR A 63 -1.36 19.96 -7.09
CA TYR A 63 -0.99 21.36 -7.24
C TYR A 63 -0.01 21.86 -6.17
N GLU A 64 0.42 20.97 -5.25
CA GLU A 64 1.39 21.26 -4.18
C GLU A 64 1.02 22.43 -3.25
N LEU A 65 -0.28 22.73 -3.15
CA LEU A 65 -0.87 23.65 -2.16
C LEU A 65 -0.81 23.04 -0.76
#